data_AF-A0A378RNL1-F1
#
_entry.id   AF-A0A378RNL1-F1
#
_cell.length_a   1.000
_cell.length_b   1.000
_cell.length_c   1.000
_cell.angle_alpha   90.00
_cell.angle_beta   90.00
_cell.angle_gamma   90.00
#
_symmetry.space_group_name_H-M   'P 1'
#
loop_
_entity.id
_entity.type
_entity.pdbx_description
1 polymer ?
#
loop_
_entity_poly.entity_id
_entity_poly.type
_entity_poly.pdbx_seq_one_letter_code
_entity_poly.pdbx_strand_id
1 'polypeptide(L)'
;MDGKIILDGISAAGLIAAITEVVKSELGKSEPEELMTREEAAEFLNVNLSTLSKWTTEGRLIGYGIAGRRYYKKSEIMSALEVMKF
;
A
#
# COMPACT_ATOMS: atom_id res chain seq x y z
N MET A 1 15.13 -21.29 -22.42
CA MET A 1 14.02 -22.22 -22.70
C MET A 1 12.85 -21.35 -23.14
N ASP A 2 12.78 -21.03 -24.43
CA ASP A 2 11.72 -20.16 -24.95
C ASP A 2 10.50 -21.04 -25.28
N GLY A 3 9.59 -21.14 -24.33
CA GLY A 3 8.33 -21.85 -24.49
C GLY A 3 7.46 -21.12 -25.51
N LYS A 4 7.26 -21.73 -26.68
CA LYS A 4 6.35 -21.19 -27.69
C LYS A 4 4.94 -21.68 -27.38
N ILE A 5 4.05 -20.76 -27.01
CA ILE A 5 2.63 -21.05 -26.78
C ILE A 5 1.89 -20.85 -28.11
N ILE A 6 1.18 -21.88 -28.56
CA ILE A 6 0.30 -21.83 -29.73
C ILE A 6 -1.13 -21.93 -29.22
N LEU A 7 -1.94 -20.91 -29.50
CA LEU A 7 -3.35 -20.87 -29.14
C LEU A 7 -4.16 -21.01 -30.43
N ASP A 8 -5.02 -22.04 -30.48
CA ASP A 8 -5.92 -22.30 -31.59
C ASP A 8 -7.38 -22.15 -31.12
N GLY A 9 -8.26 -21.67 -32.00
CA GLY A 9 -9.68 -21.48 -31.70
C GLY A 9 -10.07 -20.21 -30.94
N ILE A 10 -9.15 -19.25 -30.76
CA ILE A 10 -9.46 -17.92 -30.20
C ILE A 10 -9.05 -16.83 -31.18
N SER A 11 -9.91 -15.82 -31.36
CA SER A 11 -9.56 -14.66 -32.17
C SER A 11 -8.56 -13.77 -31.40
N ALA A 12 -7.71 -13.04 -32.12
CA ALA A 12 -6.78 -12.10 -31.50
C ALA A 12 -7.51 -11.09 -30.58
N ALA A 13 -8.70 -10.63 -30.99
CA ALA A 13 -9.54 -9.73 -30.20
C ALA A 13 -10.02 -10.39 -28.89
N GLY A 14 -10.45 -11.66 -28.94
CA GLY A 14 -10.87 -12.40 -27.76
C GLY A 14 -9.72 -12.66 -26.78
N LEU A 15 -8.53 -12.95 -27.31
CA LEU A 15 -7.32 -13.11 -26.51
C LEU A 15 -6.94 -11.81 -25.80
N ILE A 16 -6.95 -10.69 -26.52
CA ILE A 16 -6.66 -9.37 -25.94
C ILE A 16 -7.67 -9.03 -24.85
N ALA A 17 -8.96 -9.29 -25.07
CA ALA A 17 -10.01 -9.03 -24.07
C ALA A 17 -9.78 -9.86 -22.79
N ALA A 18 -9.54 -11.16 -22.92
CA ALA A 18 -9.30 -12.05 -21.79
C ALA A 18 -8.04 -11.67 -20.99
N ILE A 19 -6.94 -11.36 -21.69
CA ILE A 19 -5.72 -10.87 -21.04
C ILE A 19 -5.99 -9.54 -20.35
N THR A 20 -6.69 -8.60 -21.00
CA THR A 20 -6.98 -7.29 -20.42
C THR A 20 -7.83 -7.39 -19.16
N GLU A 21 -8.82 -8.30 -19.13
CA GLU A 21 -9.68 -8.53 -17.97
C GLU A 21 -8.87 -9.05 -16.78
N VAL A 22 -8.07 -10.10 -16.98
CA VAL A 22 -7.20 -10.69 -15.94
C VAL A 22 -6.14 -9.69 -15.49
N VAL A 23 -5.50 -9.00 -16.43
CA VAL A 23 -4.47 -8.00 -16.10
C VAL A 23 -5.08 -6.83 -15.32
N LYS A 24 -6.31 -6.41 -15.63
CA LYS A 24 -7.01 -5.34 -14.89
C LYS A 24 -7.42 -5.78 -13.49
N SER A 25 -7.79 -7.04 -13.28
CA SER A 25 -8.09 -7.58 -11.95
C SER A 25 -6.83 -7.72 -11.09
N GLU A 26 -5.72 -8.13 -11.68
CA GLU A 26 -4.46 -8.39 -10.98
C GLU A 26 -3.60 -7.13 -10.77
N LEU A 27 -3.62 -6.15 -11.70
CA LEU A 27 -2.78 -4.94 -11.61
C LEU A 27 -3.48 -3.71 -10.99
N GLY A 28 -4.79 -3.77 -10.71
CA GLY A 28 -5.60 -2.56 -10.83
C GLY A 28 -6.54 -2.17 -9.69
N LYS A 29 -6.31 -2.63 -8.45
CA LYS A 29 -6.73 -1.86 -7.26
C LYS A 29 -5.49 -1.64 -6.39
N SER A 30 -4.58 -0.76 -6.81
CA SER A 30 -3.86 -0.01 -5.79
C SER A 30 -4.95 0.81 -5.11
N GLU A 31 -5.48 0.31 -3.99
CA GLU A 31 -6.38 1.11 -3.18
C GLU A 31 -5.69 2.47 -2.98
N PRO A 32 -6.41 3.59 -3.16
CA PRO A 32 -5.81 4.89 -2.98
C PRO A 32 -5.14 4.91 -1.62
N GLU A 33 -3.82 5.12 -1.62
CA GLU A 33 -3.01 5.05 -0.42
C GLU A 33 -3.59 6.02 0.62
N GLU A 34 -4.16 5.49 1.69
CA GLU A 34 -4.87 6.27 2.68
C GLU A 34 -3.85 7.07 3.50
N LEU A 35 -3.81 8.38 3.25
CA LEU A 35 -2.99 9.33 3.98
C LEU A 35 -3.76 9.81 5.21
N MET A 36 -3.15 9.58 6.37
CA MET A 36 -3.65 10.03 7.65
C MET A 36 -2.82 11.21 8.13
N THR A 37 -3.48 12.22 8.69
CA THR A 37 -2.86 13.28 9.47
C THR A 37 -2.22 12.72 10.75
N ARG A 38 -1.47 13.56 11.45
CA ARG A 38 -0.87 13.20 12.74
C ARG A 38 -1.94 12.81 13.77
N GLU A 39 -3.06 13.52 13.77
CA GLU A 39 -4.19 13.29 14.66
C GLU A 39 -4.88 11.97 14.34
N GLU A 40 -5.21 11.73 13.06
CA GLU A 40 -5.85 10.48 12.61
C GLU A 40 -4.96 9.26 12.85
N ALA A 41 -3.65 9.34 12.59
CA ALA A 41 -2.73 8.23 12.82
C ALA A 41 -2.59 7.90 14.32
N ALA A 42 -2.63 8.91 15.19
CA ALA A 42 -2.59 8.73 16.64
C ALA A 42 -3.88 8.07 17.15
N GLU A 43 -5.03 8.48 16.63
CA GLU A 43 -6.33 7.88 16.93
C GLU A 43 -6.41 6.43 16.41
N PHE A 44 -5.95 6.18 15.19
CA PHE A 44 -5.91 4.85 14.58
C PHE A 44 -5.10 3.84 15.40
N LEU A 45 -3.93 4.26 15.90
CA LEU A 45 -3.07 3.42 16.75
C LEU A 45 -3.48 3.46 18.23
N ASN A 46 -4.47 4.29 18.59
CA ASN A 46 -4.90 4.55 19.95
C ASN A 46 -3.74 4.93 20.89
N VAL A 47 -2.92 5.91 20.45
CA VAL A 47 -1.76 6.43 21.20
C VAL A 47 -1.80 7.94 21.30
N ASN A 48 -1.06 8.49 22.27
CA ASN A 48 -0.90 9.94 22.38
C ASN A 48 -0.06 10.51 21.24
N LEU A 49 -0.34 11.76 20.85
CA LEU A 49 0.43 12.49 19.83
C LEU A 49 1.94 12.57 20.13
N SER A 50 2.31 12.65 21.41
CA SER A 50 3.71 12.65 21.85
C SER A 50 4.40 11.31 21.56
N THR A 51 3.71 10.19 21.79
CA THR A 51 4.19 8.83 21.47
C THR A 51 4.37 8.65 19.98
N LEU A 52 3.37 9.05 19.17
CA LEU A 52 3.48 9.00 17.71
C LEU A 52 4.67 9.83 17.20
N SER A 53 4.85 11.04 17.76
CA SER A 53 5.97 11.91 17.42
C SER A 53 7.31 11.26 17.78
N LYS A 54 7.41 10.60 18.93
CA LYS A 54 8.61 9.88 19.36
C LYS A 54 8.93 8.74 18.39
N TRP A 55 7.96 7.91 18.03
CA TRP A 55 8.15 6.83 17.05
C TRP A 55 8.58 7.34 15.68
N THR A 56 8.06 8.48 15.25
CA THR A 56 8.49 9.12 14.00
C THR A 56 9.93 9.61 14.07
N THR A 57 10.31 10.28 15.15
CA THR A 57 11.69 10.77 15.34
C THR A 57 12.69 9.62 15.53
N GLU A 58 12.26 8.51 16.14
CA GLU A 58 13.05 7.28 16.28
C GLU A 58 13.14 6.46 14.98
N GLY A 59 12.40 6.83 13.94
CA GLY A 59 12.37 6.11 12.66
C GLY A 59 11.56 4.81 12.69
N ARG A 60 10.76 4.55 13.72
CA ARG A 60 9.84 3.40 13.79
C ARG A 60 8.63 3.56 12.87
N LEU A 61 8.22 4.80 12.63
CA LEU A 61 7.16 5.15 11.69
C LEU A 61 7.67 6.17 10.68
N ILE A 62 7.26 6.02 9.42
CA ILE A 62 7.63 6.93 8.34
C ILE A 62 6.60 8.06 8.28
N GLY A 63 7.04 9.29 8.51
CA GLY A 63 6.21 10.50 8.42
C GLY A 63 6.60 11.35 7.20
N TYR A 64 5.61 11.78 6.43
CA TYR A 64 5.77 12.64 5.25
C TYR A 64 5.39 14.07 5.59
N GLY A 65 6.31 15.02 5.36
CA GLY A 65 6.09 16.43 5.67
C GLY A 65 5.81 17.28 4.44
N ILE A 66 4.84 18.19 4.51
CA ILE A 66 4.65 19.27 3.53
C ILE A 66 4.19 20.56 4.23
N ALA A 67 4.92 21.66 4.01
CA ALA A 67 4.59 22.99 4.54
C ALA A 67 4.20 23.03 6.04
N GLY A 68 4.91 22.26 6.88
CA GLY A 68 4.68 22.19 8.32
C GLY A 68 3.61 21.18 8.77
N ARG A 69 2.88 20.55 7.85
CA ARG A 69 1.98 19.43 8.14
C ARG A 69 2.70 18.09 7.97
N ARG A 70 2.29 17.10 8.75
CA ARG A 70 2.81 15.73 8.67
C ARG A 70 1.69 14.75 8.40
N TYR A 71 1.96 13.82 7.49
CA TYR A 71 1.07 12.75 7.05
C TYR A 71 1.74 11.40 7.21
N TYR A 72 0.95 10.35 7.31
CA TYR A 72 1.38 8.97 7.41
C TYR A 72 0.56 8.13 6.45
N LYS A 73 1.18 7.15 5.83
CA LYS A 73 0.46 6.15 5.04
C LYS A 73 -0.01 5.04 5.94
N LYS A 74 -1.27 4.64 5.80
CA LYS A 74 -1.85 3.55 6.58
C LYS A 74 -1.15 2.22 6.34
N SER A 75 -0.78 1.91 5.08
CA SER A 75 -0.05 0.69 4.75
C SER A 75 1.30 0.58 5.48
N GLU A 76 2.05 1.68 5.56
CA GLU A 76 3.35 1.74 6.22
C GLU A 76 3.21 1.64 7.75
N ILE A 77 2.17 2.25 8.33
CA ILE A 77 1.85 2.07 9.75
C ILE A 77 1.55 0.59 10.05
N MET A 78 0.70 -0.06 9.25
CA MET A 78 0.39 -1.47 9.43
C MET A 78 1.62 -2.37 9.24
N SER A 79 2.51 -2.02 8.31
CA SER A 79 3.75 -2.77 8.06
C SER A 79 4.77 -2.61 9.20
N ALA A 80 4.72 -1.50 9.95
CA ALA A 80 5.59 -1.27 11.10
C ALA A 80 5.14 -2.02 12.36
N LEU A 81 3.94 -2.59 12.38
CA LEU A 81 3.45 -3.39 13.50
C LEU A 81 4.08 -4.78 13.45
N GLU A 82 5.06 -5.01 14.32
CA GLU A 82 5.74 -6.30 14.46
C GLU A 82 5.21 -7.09 15.67
N VAL A 83 5.26 -8.43 15.57
CA VAL A 83 4.96 -9.31 16.71
C VAL A 83 6.09 -9.20 17.73
N MET A 84 5.78 -8.73 18.94
CA MET A 84 6.72 -8.74 20.05
C MET A 84 7.02 -10.19 20.45
N LYS A 85 8.30 -10.57 20.39
CA LYS A 85 8.80 -11.81 21.00
C LYS A 85 9.37 -11.46 22.37
N PHE A 86 8.78 -12.03 23.41
CA PHE A 86 9.25 -11.98 24.79
C PHE A 86 10.13 -13.18 25.11
#